data_AF-A0A939XZK5-F1
#
_entry.id   AF-A0A939XZK5-F1
#
_cell.length_a   1.000
_cell.length_b   1.000
_cell.length_c   1.000
_cell.angle_alpha   90.00
_cell.angle_beta   90.00
_cell.angle_gamma   90.00
#
_symmetry.space_group_name_H-M   'P 1'
#
loop_
_entity.id
_entity.type
_entity.pdbx_description
1 polymer ?
#
loop_
_entity_poly.entity_id
_entity_poly.type
_entity_poly.pdbx_seq_one_letter_code
_entity_poly.pdbx_strand_id
1 'polypeptide(L)'
;AVTSIDEAAFYGCSELLSVSLGNSVETFGIYAFYGCTSLTNISLPNSLTAIGPGAFRECTGLTGVTMGKSVTTIGAGSFMGCTALTSINIPNSVTEIGQRAFYNCANLSNVTIGNSVMTIGSEAFINDPAIETVTCKATTPPTWSDASMFMTNVFNHATLHVPIDFEREYKIDPYWGQFLTIIGDVNEDEPEDNPADVNGDGEVNIADVNSVTDIVVMGGNAGHNHTPGGGGIIGDINGDGEVTIADINALIAIILNNN
;
A
#
# COMPACT_ATOMS: atom_id res chain seq x y z
N ALA A 1 5.79 23.59 -10.97
CA ALA A 1 5.79 22.51 -9.97
C ALA A 1 6.40 21.28 -10.62
N VAL A 2 7.06 20.41 -9.86
CA VAL A 2 7.52 19.11 -10.38
C VAL A 2 6.30 18.20 -10.47
N THR A 3 6.00 17.69 -11.66
CA THR A 3 4.83 16.84 -11.93
C THR A 3 5.20 15.39 -12.20
N SER A 4 6.48 15.09 -12.44
CA SER A 4 6.97 13.74 -12.66
C SER A 4 8.31 13.54 -11.95
N ILE A 5 8.56 12.31 -11.52
CA ILE A 5 9.91 11.81 -11.30
C ILE A 5 10.25 10.97 -12.52
N ASP A 6 11.17 11.46 -13.35
CA ASP A 6 11.45 10.86 -14.65
C ASP A 6 12.16 9.50 -14.55
N GLU A 7 12.27 8.82 -15.69
CA GLU A 7 12.96 7.54 -15.80
C GLU A 7 14.35 7.59 -15.17
N ALA A 8 14.62 6.59 -14.32
CA ALA A 8 15.90 6.41 -13.64
C ALA A 8 16.42 7.62 -12.82
N ALA A 9 15.56 8.57 -12.42
CA ALA A 9 15.98 9.82 -11.77
C ALA A 9 16.84 9.62 -10.50
N PHE A 10 16.57 8.57 -9.72
CA PHE A 10 17.30 8.15 -8.53
C PHE A 10 17.86 6.72 -8.67
N TYR A 11 18.12 6.26 -9.88
CA TYR A 11 18.63 4.92 -10.14
C TYR A 11 19.96 4.69 -9.40
N GLY A 12 19.99 3.65 -8.56
CA GLY A 12 21.17 3.22 -7.83
C GLY A 12 21.63 4.18 -6.73
N CYS A 13 20.77 5.10 -6.27
CA CYS A 13 21.07 5.97 -5.14
C CYS A 13 21.05 5.17 -3.82
N SER A 14 22.03 4.27 -3.64
CA SER A 14 22.11 3.31 -2.54
C SER A 14 22.17 3.94 -1.15
N GLU A 15 22.59 5.21 -1.06
CA GLU A 15 22.69 6.00 0.18
C GLU A 15 21.47 6.89 0.44
N LEU A 16 20.44 6.87 -0.44
CA LEU A 16 19.24 7.68 -0.29
C LEU A 16 18.39 7.15 0.87
N LEU A 17 18.41 7.84 2.01
CA LEU A 17 17.70 7.43 3.22
C LEU A 17 16.22 7.80 3.21
N SER A 18 15.88 8.96 2.64
CA SER A 18 14.52 9.48 2.60
C SER A 18 14.31 10.39 1.39
N VAL A 19 13.04 10.52 0.97
CA VAL A 19 12.62 11.38 -0.14
C VAL A 19 11.40 12.17 0.31
N SER A 20 11.46 13.49 0.18
CA SER A 20 10.29 14.35 0.32
C SER A 20 9.76 14.69 -1.07
N LEU A 21 8.56 14.23 -1.40
CA LEU A 21 7.91 14.44 -2.68
C LEU A 21 6.95 15.62 -2.59
N GLY A 22 6.89 16.42 -3.66
CA GLY A 22 5.90 17.50 -3.75
C GLY A 22 4.49 16.98 -4.03
N ASN A 23 3.48 17.65 -3.49
CA ASN A 23 2.06 17.30 -3.68
C ASN A 23 1.56 17.41 -5.13
N SER A 24 2.40 17.86 -6.07
CA SER A 24 2.06 17.96 -7.50
C SER A 24 2.62 16.82 -8.35
N VAL A 25 3.35 15.86 -7.76
CA VAL A 25 3.94 14.76 -8.53
C VAL A 25 2.87 13.73 -8.90
N GLU A 26 2.61 13.60 -10.19
CA GLU A 26 1.53 12.78 -10.76
C GLU A 26 2.01 11.43 -11.28
N THR A 27 3.29 11.29 -11.62
CA THR A 27 3.84 10.06 -12.23
C THR A 27 5.26 9.75 -11.77
N PHE A 28 5.57 8.46 -11.63
CA PHE A 28 6.95 7.97 -11.59
C PHE A 28 7.30 7.22 -12.87
N GLY A 29 8.47 7.53 -13.42
CA GLY A 29 9.03 6.88 -14.59
C GLY A 29 9.55 5.48 -14.29
N ILE A 30 9.96 4.80 -15.37
CA ILE A 30 10.58 3.49 -15.31
C ILE A 30 11.84 3.56 -14.43
N TYR A 31 11.99 2.62 -13.49
CA TYR A 31 13.16 2.54 -12.61
C TYR A 31 13.48 3.81 -11.79
N ALA A 32 12.51 4.69 -11.53
CA ALA A 32 12.70 5.99 -10.89
C ALA A 32 13.57 5.95 -9.61
N PHE A 33 13.41 4.94 -8.77
CA PHE A 33 14.15 4.69 -7.52
C PHE A 33 14.78 3.29 -7.49
N TYR A 34 15.05 2.68 -8.64
CA TYR A 34 15.64 1.34 -8.69
C TYR A 34 16.92 1.26 -7.84
N GLY A 35 17.04 0.25 -6.99
CA GLY A 35 18.27 0.01 -6.21
C GLY A 35 18.58 1.06 -5.14
N CYS A 36 17.59 1.85 -4.69
CA CYS A 36 17.73 2.72 -3.52
C CYS A 36 17.72 1.90 -2.22
N THR A 37 18.79 1.13 -1.98
CA THR A 37 18.84 0.10 -0.93
C THR A 37 18.77 0.63 0.49
N SER A 38 19.08 1.91 0.75
CA SER A 38 18.97 2.53 2.07
C SER A 38 17.65 3.29 2.29
N LEU A 39 16.77 3.37 1.29
CA LEU A 39 15.47 4.00 1.43
C LEU A 39 14.58 3.09 2.27
N THR A 40 14.21 3.52 3.47
CA THR A 40 13.45 2.68 4.41
C THR A 40 11.95 2.89 4.31
N ASN A 41 11.51 4.13 4.10
CA ASN A 41 10.09 4.46 3.99
C ASN A 41 9.87 5.52 2.92
N ILE A 42 8.72 5.48 2.27
CA ILE A 42 8.30 6.53 1.34
C ILE A 42 6.79 6.77 1.43
N SER A 43 6.40 8.04 1.47
CA SER A 43 5.01 8.46 1.32
C SER A 43 4.78 8.97 -0.11
N LEU A 44 3.90 8.31 -0.84
CA LEU A 44 3.54 8.68 -2.20
C LEU A 44 2.47 9.79 -2.15
N PRO A 45 2.58 10.85 -2.97
CA PRO A 45 1.65 11.96 -2.92
C PRO A 45 0.26 11.54 -3.43
N ASN A 46 -0.80 12.13 -2.88
CA ASN A 46 -2.18 11.86 -3.29
C ASN A 46 -2.48 12.24 -4.74
N SER A 47 -1.64 13.05 -5.40
CA SER A 47 -1.75 13.36 -6.83
C SER A 47 -1.11 12.29 -7.72
N LEU A 48 -0.34 11.35 -7.16
CA LEU A 48 0.29 10.29 -7.94
C LEU A 48 -0.78 9.38 -8.53
N THR A 49 -0.78 9.25 -9.84
CA THR A 49 -1.74 8.42 -10.59
C THR A 49 -1.14 7.11 -11.09
N ALA A 50 0.18 7.05 -11.28
CA ALA A 50 0.86 5.88 -11.81
C ALA A 50 2.27 5.69 -11.21
N ILE A 51 2.54 4.45 -10.80
CA ILE A 51 3.88 3.98 -10.42
C ILE A 51 4.49 3.24 -11.62
N GLY A 52 5.57 3.77 -12.17
CA GLY A 52 6.21 3.21 -13.36
C GLY A 52 6.78 1.79 -13.17
N PRO A 53 6.98 1.04 -14.25
CA PRO A 53 7.63 -0.26 -14.21
C PRO A 53 8.99 -0.22 -13.48
N GLY A 54 9.17 -1.10 -12.52
CA GLY A 54 10.39 -1.19 -11.72
C GLY A 54 10.73 0.03 -10.87
N ALA A 55 9.79 0.96 -10.62
CA ALA A 55 10.07 2.23 -9.95
C ALA A 55 10.83 2.07 -8.62
N PHE A 56 10.52 1.07 -7.80
CA PHE A 56 11.18 0.75 -6.52
C PHE A 56 11.86 -0.61 -6.52
N ARG A 57 12.17 -1.17 -7.70
CA ARG A 57 12.76 -2.49 -7.81
C ARG A 57 14.13 -2.54 -7.12
N GLU A 58 14.41 -3.61 -6.38
CA GLU A 58 15.61 -3.81 -5.56
C GLU A 58 15.83 -2.73 -4.48
N CYS A 59 14.77 -2.04 -4.03
CA CYS A 59 14.82 -1.21 -2.81
C CYS A 59 14.82 -2.11 -1.56
N THR A 60 15.89 -2.85 -1.33
CA THR A 60 15.96 -3.92 -0.33
C THR A 60 15.81 -3.46 1.12
N GLY A 61 16.00 -2.16 1.40
CA GLY A 61 15.80 -1.56 2.72
C GLY A 61 14.40 -1.01 2.96
N LEU A 62 13.53 -0.99 1.94
CA LEU A 62 12.20 -0.40 2.02
C LEU A 62 11.29 -1.27 2.87
N THR A 63 10.94 -0.79 4.07
CA THR A 63 10.08 -1.46 5.05
C THR A 63 8.62 -1.07 4.90
N GLY A 64 8.33 0.15 4.44
CA GLY A 64 6.98 0.69 4.34
C GLY A 64 6.77 1.63 3.17
N VAL A 65 5.58 1.56 2.57
CA VAL A 65 5.13 2.45 1.49
C VAL A 65 3.73 2.94 1.83
N THR A 66 3.58 4.24 2.04
CA THR A 66 2.25 4.87 2.13
C THR A 66 1.80 5.23 0.73
N MET A 67 0.76 4.55 0.23
CA MET A 67 0.26 4.75 -1.12
C MET A 67 -0.54 6.05 -1.24
N GLY A 68 -0.43 6.71 -2.40
CA GLY A 68 -1.24 7.89 -2.69
C GLY A 68 -2.66 7.50 -3.06
N LYS A 69 -3.65 8.26 -2.59
CA LYS A 69 -5.08 7.95 -2.79
C LYS A 69 -5.54 7.92 -4.25
N SER A 70 -4.83 8.57 -5.18
CA SER A 70 -5.19 8.60 -6.60
C SER A 70 -4.43 7.61 -7.48
N VAL A 71 -3.62 6.72 -6.89
CA VAL A 71 -2.83 5.76 -7.68
C VAL A 71 -3.78 4.79 -8.36
N THR A 72 -3.78 4.77 -9.69
CA THR A 72 -4.65 3.88 -10.48
C THR A 72 -3.93 2.65 -11.01
N THR A 73 -2.61 2.72 -11.15
CA THR A 73 -1.78 1.68 -11.76
C THR A 73 -0.49 1.47 -10.99
N ILE A 74 -0.19 0.19 -10.68
CA ILE A 74 1.09 -0.27 -10.16
C ILE A 74 1.83 -1.00 -11.28
N GLY A 75 2.92 -0.42 -11.79
CA GLY A 75 3.64 -0.93 -12.95
C GLY A 75 4.33 -2.29 -12.73
N ALA A 76 4.67 -2.96 -13.84
CA ALA A 76 5.35 -4.25 -13.80
C ALA A 76 6.67 -4.18 -13.02
N GLY A 77 6.85 -5.10 -12.06
CA GLY A 77 8.05 -5.19 -11.23
C GLY A 77 8.28 -4.01 -10.31
N SER A 78 7.30 -3.12 -10.07
CA SER A 78 7.50 -1.85 -9.37
C SER A 78 8.15 -1.99 -7.99
N PHE A 79 7.83 -3.03 -7.23
CA PHE A 79 8.40 -3.35 -5.91
C PHE A 79 9.14 -4.70 -5.90
N MET A 80 9.52 -5.21 -7.06
CA MET A 80 10.25 -6.47 -7.16
C MET A 80 11.53 -6.43 -6.32
N GLY A 81 11.74 -7.42 -5.45
CA GLY A 81 12.93 -7.52 -4.62
C GLY A 81 12.98 -6.53 -3.46
N CYS A 82 11.87 -5.89 -3.08
CA CYS A 82 11.76 -5.12 -1.83
C CYS A 82 11.72 -6.06 -0.63
N THR A 83 12.84 -6.71 -0.33
CA THR A 83 12.92 -7.81 0.64
C THR A 83 12.62 -7.42 2.08
N ALA A 84 12.69 -6.13 2.44
CA ALA A 84 12.36 -5.63 3.78
C ALA A 84 10.90 -5.20 3.93
N LEU A 85 10.12 -5.12 2.84
CA LEU A 85 8.73 -4.67 2.88
C LEU A 85 7.90 -5.67 3.65
N THR A 86 7.24 -5.24 4.72
CA THR A 86 6.48 -6.14 5.61
C THR A 86 4.99 -6.15 5.32
N SER A 87 4.46 -5.03 4.86
CA SER A 87 3.06 -4.89 4.48
C SER A 87 2.92 -3.96 3.28
N ILE A 88 1.85 -4.15 2.52
CA ILE A 88 1.43 -3.18 1.52
C ILE A 88 -0.09 -3.04 1.54
N ASN A 89 -0.52 -1.79 1.52
CA ASN A 89 -1.92 -1.45 1.35
C ASN A 89 -2.13 -0.78 -0.02
N ILE A 90 -2.86 -1.47 -0.89
CA ILE A 90 -3.15 -1.04 -2.25
C ILE A 90 -4.53 -0.35 -2.22
N PRO A 91 -4.62 0.96 -2.50
CA PRO A 91 -5.85 1.72 -2.31
C PRO A 91 -6.94 1.33 -3.32
N ASN A 92 -8.20 1.65 -3.00
CA ASN A 92 -9.37 1.38 -3.82
C ASN A 92 -9.32 2.02 -5.20
N SER A 93 -8.50 3.06 -5.41
CA SER A 93 -8.32 3.68 -6.72
C SER A 93 -7.50 2.84 -7.69
N VAL A 94 -6.74 1.85 -7.21
CA VAL A 94 -5.93 0.97 -8.07
C VAL A 94 -6.84 0.03 -8.84
N THR A 95 -6.63 -0.01 -10.15
CA THR A 95 -7.37 -0.89 -11.06
C THR A 95 -6.52 -2.02 -11.65
N GLU A 96 -5.19 -1.83 -11.67
CA GLU A 96 -4.23 -2.76 -12.25
C GLU A 96 -2.98 -2.89 -11.38
N ILE A 97 -2.63 -4.14 -11.06
CA ILE A 97 -1.36 -4.53 -10.45
C ILE A 97 -0.53 -5.25 -11.52
N GLY A 98 0.63 -4.72 -11.88
CA GLY A 98 1.44 -5.22 -12.98
C GLY A 98 2.14 -6.56 -12.72
N GLN A 99 2.63 -7.18 -13.80
CA GLN A 99 3.43 -8.41 -13.74
C GLN A 99 4.58 -8.25 -12.74
N ARG A 100 4.77 -9.23 -11.84
CA ARG A 100 5.85 -9.25 -10.84
C ARG A 100 5.90 -8.03 -9.93
N ALA A 101 4.82 -7.26 -9.78
CA ALA A 101 4.81 -6.01 -9.03
C ALA A 101 5.44 -6.14 -7.63
N PHE A 102 5.20 -7.24 -6.92
CA PHE A 102 5.74 -7.54 -5.59
C PHE A 102 6.54 -8.86 -5.57
N TYR A 103 7.09 -9.30 -6.70
CA TYR A 103 7.86 -10.54 -6.78
C TYR A 103 9.10 -10.50 -5.86
N ASN A 104 9.32 -11.55 -5.07
CA ASN A 104 10.48 -11.71 -4.18
C ASN A 104 10.58 -10.64 -3.06
N CYS A 105 9.45 -10.24 -2.51
CA CYS A 105 9.31 -9.48 -1.28
C CYS A 105 9.32 -10.44 -0.08
N ALA A 106 10.51 -10.91 0.30
CA ALA A 106 10.69 -12.03 1.24
C ALA A 106 10.05 -11.87 2.63
N ASN A 107 9.85 -10.63 3.11
CA ASN A 107 9.24 -10.34 4.42
C ASN A 107 7.80 -9.82 4.31
N LEU A 108 7.21 -9.75 3.11
CA LEU A 108 5.85 -9.26 2.92
C LEU A 108 4.87 -10.25 3.52
N SER A 109 4.26 -9.87 4.64
CA SER A 109 3.37 -10.75 5.41
C SER A 109 1.90 -10.37 5.30
N ASN A 110 1.59 -9.09 5.06
CA ASN A 110 0.23 -8.59 4.99
C ASN A 110 0.01 -7.80 3.69
N VAL A 111 -1.02 -8.16 2.93
CA VAL A 111 -1.38 -7.50 1.68
C VAL A 111 -2.85 -7.10 1.72
N THR A 112 -3.14 -5.81 1.61
CA THR A 112 -4.50 -5.29 1.40
C THR A 112 -4.66 -4.87 -0.06
N ILE A 113 -5.71 -5.35 -0.70
CA ILE A 113 -6.06 -5.11 -2.10
C ILE A 113 -7.39 -4.35 -2.14
N GLY A 114 -7.36 -3.12 -2.64
CA GLY A 114 -8.53 -2.25 -2.76
C GLY A 114 -9.63 -2.79 -3.67
N ASN A 115 -10.83 -2.23 -3.52
CA ASN A 115 -12.06 -2.77 -4.11
C ASN A 115 -12.18 -2.61 -5.63
N SER A 116 -11.42 -1.70 -6.27
CA SER A 116 -11.49 -1.48 -7.72
C SER A 116 -10.43 -2.26 -8.51
N VAL A 117 -9.60 -3.09 -7.86
CA VAL A 117 -8.58 -3.88 -8.56
C VAL A 117 -9.28 -4.88 -9.47
N MET A 118 -9.09 -4.75 -10.78
CA MET A 118 -9.70 -5.63 -11.78
C MET A 118 -8.74 -6.73 -12.26
N THR A 119 -7.45 -6.39 -12.33
CA THR A 119 -6.42 -7.24 -12.95
C THR A 119 -5.16 -7.32 -12.09
N ILE A 120 -4.63 -8.53 -11.96
CA ILE A 120 -3.38 -8.83 -11.29
C ILE A 120 -2.42 -9.51 -12.27
N GLY A 121 -1.22 -8.96 -12.35
CA GLY A 121 -0.14 -9.39 -13.22
C GLY A 121 0.35 -10.79 -12.89
N SER A 122 0.89 -11.48 -13.89
CA SER A 122 1.57 -12.76 -13.68
C SER A 122 2.72 -12.59 -12.69
N GLU A 123 2.89 -13.57 -11.80
CA GLU A 123 3.91 -13.55 -10.75
C GLU A 123 3.88 -12.34 -9.79
N ALA A 124 2.78 -11.58 -9.72
CA ALA A 124 2.73 -10.34 -8.93
C ALA A 124 3.10 -10.55 -7.46
N PHE A 125 2.70 -11.68 -6.88
CA PHE A 125 3.00 -12.10 -5.51
C PHE A 125 3.57 -13.53 -5.52
N ILE A 126 4.73 -13.74 -6.15
CA ILE A 126 5.44 -15.02 -6.17
C ILE A 126 6.80 -14.86 -5.48
N ASN A 127 7.21 -15.93 -4.79
CA ASN A 127 8.42 -15.96 -3.96
C ASN A 127 8.35 -15.02 -2.74
N ASP A 128 7.15 -14.89 -2.17
CA ASP A 128 6.83 -14.08 -0.99
C ASP A 128 6.42 -15.00 0.17
N PRO A 129 7.36 -15.79 0.73
CA PRO A 129 7.05 -16.88 1.66
C PRO A 129 6.48 -16.43 3.01
N ALA A 130 6.50 -15.13 3.30
CA ALA A 130 6.01 -14.56 4.55
C ALA A 130 4.53 -14.20 4.52
N ILE A 131 3.84 -14.25 3.37
CA ILE A 131 2.43 -13.84 3.25
C ILE A 131 1.55 -14.70 4.16
N GLU A 132 1.09 -14.13 5.27
CA GLU A 132 0.19 -14.79 6.22
C GLU A 132 -1.26 -14.37 6.00
N THR A 133 -1.47 -13.11 5.62
CA THR A 133 -2.80 -12.52 5.47
C THR A 133 -2.91 -11.77 4.15
N VAL A 134 -3.99 -12.04 3.42
CA VAL A 134 -4.41 -11.25 2.26
C VAL A 134 -5.82 -10.76 2.52
N THR A 135 -6.03 -9.45 2.46
CA THR A 135 -7.35 -8.82 2.54
C THR A 135 -7.69 -8.29 1.16
N CYS A 136 -8.74 -8.81 0.52
CA CYS A 136 -9.23 -8.28 -0.75
C CYS A 136 -10.60 -7.64 -0.53
N LYS A 137 -10.72 -6.34 -0.83
CA LYS A 137 -11.96 -5.57 -0.65
C LYS A 137 -12.87 -5.60 -1.88
N ALA A 138 -12.46 -6.28 -2.96
CA ALA A 138 -13.23 -6.32 -4.20
C ALA A 138 -14.43 -7.27 -4.08
N THR A 139 -15.60 -6.84 -4.53
CA THR A 139 -16.84 -7.64 -4.54
C THR A 139 -16.80 -8.76 -5.57
N THR A 140 -15.94 -8.61 -6.59
CA THR A 140 -15.68 -9.60 -7.62
C THR A 140 -14.20 -9.96 -7.57
N PRO A 141 -13.84 -11.26 -7.50
CA PRO A 141 -12.44 -11.67 -7.48
C PRO A 141 -11.66 -11.09 -8.66
N PRO A 142 -10.56 -10.34 -8.42
CA PRO A 142 -9.73 -9.80 -9.48
C PRO A 142 -9.18 -10.90 -10.40
N THR A 143 -9.08 -10.60 -11.69
CA THR A 143 -8.60 -11.56 -12.69
C THR A 143 -7.07 -11.61 -12.75
N TRP A 144 -6.52 -12.82 -12.87
CA TRP A 144 -5.08 -13.01 -13.07
C TRP A 144 -4.75 -13.06 -14.56
N SER A 145 -3.78 -12.25 -14.97
CA SER A 145 -3.35 -12.15 -16.39
C SER A 145 -2.70 -13.43 -16.92
N ASP A 146 -2.10 -14.25 -16.05
CA ASP A 146 -1.67 -15.61 -16.36
C ASP A 146 -2.09 -16.56 -15.24
N ALA A 147 -3.11 -17.35 -15.56
CA ALA A 147 -3.73 -18.38 -14.73
C ALA A 147 -2.81 -19.55 -14.36
N SER A 148 -1.74 -19.78 -15.12
CA SER A 148 -0.90 -20.98 -15.00
C SER A 148 -0.05 -21.01 -13.72
N MET A 149 -0.04 -19.92 -12.94
CA MET A 149 0.94 -19.66 -11.90
C MET A 149 0.47 -19.99 -10.48
N PHE A 150 -0.85 -20.17 -10.27
CA PHE A 150 -1.43 -20.55 -8.98
C PHE A 150 -1.01 -21.95 -8.50
N MET A 151 -0.41 -22.76 -9.38
CA MET A 151 0.11 -24.09 -9.06
C MET A 151 1.38 -24.10 -8.18
N THR A 152 1.86 -22.93 -7.71
CA THR A 152 3.12 -22.79 -6.97
C THR A 152 2.99 -22.78 -5.45
N ASN A 153 1.78 -23.03 -4.91
CA ASN A 153 1.50 -23.10 -3.46
C ASN A 153 1.69 -21.78 -2.68
N VAL A 154 1.87 -20.63 -3.32
CA VAL A 154 2.24 -19.38 -2.62
C VAL A 154 1.23 -18.95 -1.56
N PHE A 155 -0.05 -19.26 -1.73
CA PHE A 155 -1.11 -18.91 -0.78
C PHE A 155 -1.60 -20.09 0.06
N ASN A 156 -0.95 -21.25 -0.02
CA ASN A 156 -1.46 -22.46 0.64
C ASN A 156 -1.34 -22.41 2.18
N HIS A 157 -0.67 -21.40 2.73
CA HIS A 157 -0.58 -21.11 4.16
C HIS A 157 -1.23 -19.78 4.56
N ALA A 158 -1.61 -18.94 3.60
CA ALA A 158 -2.19 -17.63 3.87
C ALA A 158 -3.69 -17.75 4.16
N THR A 159 -4.20 -16.83 4.99
CA THR A 159 -5.64 -16.61 5.18
C THR A 159 -6.09 -15.48 4.26
N LEU A 160 -7.15 -15.73 3.51
CA LEU A 160 -7.81 -14.73 2.68
C LEU A 160 -9.04 -14.17 3.39
N HIS A 161 -9.05 -12.86 3.60
CA HIS A 161 -10.17 -12.08 4.09
C HIS A 161 -10.84 -11.38 2.91
N VAL A 162 -12.15 -11.55 2.77
CA VAL A 162 -12.94 -11.02 1.65
C VAL A 162 -14.23 -10.39 2.16
N PRO A 163 -14.97 -9.66 1.31
CA PRO A 163 -16.21 -9.06 1.75
C PRO A 163 -17.21 -10.10 2.24
N ILE A 164 -17.87 -9.79 3.36
CA ILE A 164 -18.73 -10.75 4.08
C ILE A 164 -19.81 -11.38 3.19
N ASP A 165 -20.41 -10.59 2.29
CA ASP A 165 -21.47 -11.03 1.40
C ASP A 165 -20.96 -11.75 0.13
N PHE A 166 -19.64 -11.77 -0.11
CA PHE A 166 -19.02 -12.27 -1.33
C PHE A 166 -18.05 -13.45 -1.09
N GLU A 167 -18.03 -14.03 0.12
CA GLU A 167 -17.17 -15.17 0.48
C GLU A 167 -17.32 -16.35 -0.49
N ARG A 168 -18.55 -16.60 -0.95
CA ARG A 168 -18.87 -17.73 -1.82
C ARG A 168 -18.21 -17.58 -3.20
N GLU A 169 -18.22 -16.37 -3.74
CA GLU A 169 -17.68 -16.00 -5.04
C GLU A 169 -16.18 -16.30 -5.08
N TYR A 170 -15.46 -15.93 -4.02
CA TYR A 170 -14.04 -16.25 -3.86
C TYR A 170 -13.80 -17.75 -3.68
N LYS A 171 -14.62 -18.47 -2.92
CA LYS A 171 -14.47 -19.93 -2.72
C LYS A 171 -14.67 -20.75 -3.99
N ILE A 172 -15.52 -20.30 -4.92
CA ILE A 172 -15.76 -21.01 -6.19
C ILE A 172 -14.87 -20.54 -7.34
N ASP A 173 -14.16 -19.42 -7.15
CA ASP A 173 -13.23 -18.91 -8.14
C ASP A 173 -12.06 -19.89 -8.36
N PRO A 174 -11.66 -20.19 -9.60
CA PRO A 174 -10.62 -21.17 -9.90
C PRO A 174 -9.23 -20.82 -9.35
N TYR A 175 -8.97 -19.55 -9.02
CA TYR A 175 -7.69 -19.08 -8.50
C TYR A 175 -7.80 -18.72 -7.03
N TRP A 176 -8.72 -17.81 -6.69
CA TRP A 176 -8.89 -17.37 -5.31
C TRP A 176 -9.42 -18.48 -4.40
N GLY A 177 -10.16 -19.45 -4.94
CA GLY A 177 -10.60 -20.65 -4.22
C GLY A 177 -9.46 -21.60 -3.84
N GLN A 178 -8.22 -21.34 -4.26
CA GLN A 178 -7.05 -22.15 -3.89
C GLN A 178 -6.43 -21.76 -2.54
N PHE A 179 -6.84 -20.64 -1.94
CA PHE A 179 -6.48 -20.32 -0.57
C PHE A 179 -7.00 -21.40 0.38
N LEU A 180 -6.17 -21.81 1.33
CA LEU A 180 -6.55 -22.86 2.29
C LEU A 180 -7.68 -22.39 3.20
N THR A 181 -7.63 -21.12 3.62
CA THR A 181 -8.61 -20.49 4.48
C THR A 181 -9.12 -19.23 3.81
N ILE A 182 -10.45 -19.14 3.64
CA ILE A 182 -11.15 -17.98 3.11
C ILE A 182 -12.26 -17.61 4.09
N ILE A 183 -12.25 -16.37 4.57
CA ILE A 183 -13.15 -15.82 5.60
C ILE A 183 -13.83 -14.58 5.02
N GLY A 184 -15.16 -14.54 5.03
CA GLY A 184 -15.94 -13.35 4.75
C GLY A 184 -16.14 -12.51 6.02
N ASP A 185 -15.27 -11.54 6.25
CA ASP A 185 -15.30 -10.66 7.42
C ASP A 185 -14.93 -9.20 7.13
N VAL A 186 -14.73 -8.86 5.85
CA VAL A 186 -14.44 -7.48 5.42
C VAL A 186 -15.76 -6.73 5.18
N ASN A 187 -15.89 -5.54 5.77
CA ASN A 187 -17.00 -4.61 5.49
C ASN A 187 -16.63 -3.67 4.34
N GLU A 188 -17.40 -3.67 3.26
CA GLU A 188 -17.14 -2.82 2.08
C GLU A 188 -17.43 -1.33 2.33
N ASP A 189 -18.25 -1.05 3.35
CA ASP A 189 -18.75 0.30 3.67
C ASP A 189 -17.84 1.09 4.62
N GLU A 190 -16.70 0.53 5.07
CA GLU A 190 -15.70 1.26 5.86
C GLU A 190 -15.08 2.37 4.99
N PRO A 191 -15.26 3.66 5.34
CA PRO A 191 -14.74 4.75 4.51
C PRO A 191 -13.21 4.80 4.53
N GLU A 192 -12.57 4.77 3.36
CA GLU A 192 -11.12 5.06 3.17
C GLU A 192 -10.69 6.44 3.68
N ASP A 193 -11.65 7.35 3.87
CA ASP A 193 -11.45 8.68 4.44
C ASP A 193 -11.79 8.69 5.94
N ASN A 194 -11.49 7.60 6.64
CA ASN A 194 -11.38 7.69 8.08
C ASN A 194 -10.09 8.48 8.39
N PRO A 195 -10.17 9.71 8.93
CA PRO A 195 -8.98 10.50 9.23
C PRO A 195 -8.05 9.81 10.24
N ALA A 196 -8.57 8.81 10.97
CA ALA A 196 -7.81 7.98 11.89
C ALA A 196 -7.11 6.79 11.23
N ASP A 197 -7.48 6.42 10.00
CA ASP A 197 -6.75 5.47 9.16
C ASP A 197 -5.64 6.22 8.42
N VAL A 198 -4.52 6.41 9.13
CA VAL A 198 -3.41 7.24 8.67
C VAL A 198 -2.54 6.49 7.67
N ASN A 199 -2.49 5.16 7.79
CA ASN A 199 -1.70 4.32 6.90
C ASN A 199 -2.50 3.89 5.63
N GLY A 200 -3.81 4.13 5.65
CA GLY A 200 -4.78 3.88 4.58
C GLY A 200 -5.28 2.44 4.50
N ASP A 201 -4.90 1.54 5.42
CA ASP A 201 -5.15 0.09 5.38
C ASP A 201 -6.65 -0.26 5.52
N GLY A 202 -7.47 0.73 5.83
CA GLY A 202 -8.90 0.66 6.04
C GLY A 202 -9.28 0.07 7.40
N GLU A 203 -8.33 -0.08 8.31
CA GLU A 203 -8.57 -0.29 9.72
C GLU A 203 -8.09 0.94 10.50
N VAL A 204 -8.58 1.10 11.73
CA VAL A 204 -8.03 2.08 12.67
C VAL A 204 -7.46 1.31 13.84
N ASN A 205 -6.16 1.05 13.80
CA ASN A 205 -5.48 0.16 14.73
C ASN A 205 -4.09 0.70 15.13
N ILE A 206 -3.28 -0.14 15.79
CA ILE A 206 -1.97 0.26 16.29
C ILE A 206 -0.97 0.60 15.17
N ALA A 207 -1.17 0.10 13.96
CA ALA A 207 -0.36 0.43 12.80
C ALA A 207 -0.51 1.91 12.40
N ASP A 208 -1.71 2.48 12.51
CA ASP A 208 -1.93 3.93 12.33
C ASP A 208 -1.19 4.75 13.37
N VAL A 209 -1.19 4.29 14.62
CA VAL A 209 -0.43 4.93 15.71
C VAL A 209 1.05 4.94 15.39
N ASN A 210 1.59 3.84 14.84
CA ASN A 210 2.98 3.77 14.40
C ASN A 210 3.25 4.75 13.25
N SER A 211 2.36 4.85 12.27
CA SER A 211 2.48 5.81 11.18
C SER A 211 2.46 7.26 11.65
N VAL A 212 1.57 7.63 12.59
CA VAL A 212 1.60 8.97 13.21
C VAL A 212 2.88 9.18 14.01
N THR A 213 3.33 8.16 14.75
CA THR A 213 4.57 8.23 15.55
C THR A 213 5.78 8.48 14.65
N ASP A 214 5.89 7.78 13.52
CA ASP A 214 6.98 7.99 12.55
C ASP A 214 6.97 9.43 12.00
N ILE A 215 5.78 9.98 11.69
CA ILE A 215 5.63 11.37 11.25
C ILE A 215 6.11 12.35 12.34
N VAL A 216 5.71 12.13 13.60
CA VAL A 216 6.14 12.96 14.74
C VAL A 216 7.65 12.88 14.97
N VAL A 217 8.24 11.68 14.90
CA VAL A 217 9.68 11.45 15.11
C VAL A 217 10.52 12.08 13.99
N MET A 218 10.01 12.12 12.76
CA MET A 218 10.66 12.82 11.64
C MET A 218 10.54 14.36 11.70
N GLY A 219 9.97 14.92 12.78
CA GLY A 219 9.95 16.35 13.06
C GLY A 219 8.63 17.06 12.78
N GLY A 220 7.53 16.31 12.61
CA GLY A 220 6.14 16.80 12.70
C GLY A 220 5.70 17.95 11.76
N ASN A 221 6.56 18.43 10.87
CA ASN A 221 6.25 19.64 10.10
C ASN A 221 6.96 19.66 8.75
N ALA A 222 6.41 18.94 7.76
CA ALA A 222 6.70 19.19 6.36
C ALA A 222 5.78 20.33 5.85
N GLY A 223 6.04 21.55 6.31
CA GLY A 223 5.65 22.81 5.64
C GLY A 223 4.15 23.12 5.59
N HIS A 224 3.78 24.27 6.16
CA HIS A 224 2.51 24.95 5.91
C HIS A 224 2.03 24.84 4.46
N ASN A 225 0.83 24.30 4.26
CA ASN A 225 -0.09 24.73 3.21
C ASN A 225 -1.53 24.36 3.56
N HIS A 226 -2.24 25.35 4.09
CA HIS A 226 -3.68 25.45 3.96
C HIS A 226 -4.06 25.27 2.48
N THR A 227 -4.67 24.14 2.12
CA THR A 227 -5.43 24.05 0.87
C THR A 227 -6.80 24.68 1.09
N PRO A 228 -7.22 25.68 0.31
CA PRO A 228 -8.62 26.08 0.24
C PRO A 228 -9.35 24.94 -0.49
N GLY A 229 -9.85 23.97 0.27
CA GLY A 229 -10.52 22.78 -0.27
C GLY A 229 -10.35 21.52 0.56
N GLY A 230 -10.60 21.58 1.88
CA GLY A 230 -11.06 20.43 2.67
C GLY A 230 -10.20 19.16 2.77
N GLY A 231 -8.95 19.12 2.33
CA GLY A 231 -8.03 18.00 2.61
C GLY A 231 -7.19 18.28 3.85
N GLY A 232 -7.38 17.51 4.93
CA GLY A 232 -6.61 17.61 6.18
C GLY A 232 -5.14 17.18 6.03
N ILE A 233 -4.33 17.46 7.05
CA ILE A 233 -2.93 17.02 7.12
C ILE A 233 -2.92 15.52 7.50
N ILE A 234 -2.14 14.69 6.79
CA ILE A 234 -2.02 13.26 7.10
C ILE A 234 -1.40 13.13 8.50
N GLY A 235 -2.12 12.45 9.41
CA GLY A 235 -1.72 12.29 10.81
C GLY A 235 -2.20 13.40 11.75
N ASP A 236 -2.87 14.44 11.26
CA ASP A 236 -3.59 15.43 12.11
C ASP A 236 -4.98 14.87 12.43
N ILE A 237 -5.04 14.13 13.53
CA ILE A 237 -6.22 13.39 13.97
C ILE A 237 -7.19 14.32 14.69
N ASN A 238 -6.67 15.34 15.36
CA ASN A 238 -7.45 16.24 16.19
C ASN A 238 -7.94 17.49 15.42
N GLY A 239 -7.40 17.75 14.23
CA GLY A 239 -7.77 18.84 13.33
C GLY A 239 -7.18 20.21 13.70
N ASP A 240 -6.11 20.26 14.50
CA ASP A 240 -5.47 21.50 14.94
C ASP A 240 -4.46 22.06 13.94
N GLY A 241 -4.17 21.31 12.87
CA GLY A 241 -3.24 21.71 11.82
C GLY A 241 -1.78 21.39 12.12
N GLU A 242 -1.49 20.60 13.16
CA GLU A 242 -0.16 20.07 13.46
C GLU A 242 -0.23 18.54 13.64
N VAL A 243 0.89 17.83 13.41
CA VAL A 243 0.99 16.38 13.69
C VAL A 243 1.90 16.19 14.90
N THR A 244 1.31 15.93 16.06
CA THR A 244 1.98 15.93 17.35
C THR A 244 1.62 14.70 18.19
N ILE A 245 2.14 14.65 19.42
CA ILE A 245 1.74 13.65 20.42
C ILE A 245 0.23 13.77 20.74
N ALA A 246 -0.39 14.93 20.52
CA ALA A 246 -1.83 15.09 20.70
C ALA A 246 -2.63 14.21 19.73
N ASP A 247 -2.15 14.06 18.49
CA ASP A 247 -2.78 13.23 17.46
C ASP A 247 -2.61 11.75 17.74
N ILE A 248 -1.44 11.34 18.24
CA ILE A 248 -1.20 9.99 18.75
C ILE A 248 -2.23 9.67 19.85
N ASN A 249 -2.44 10.58 20.81
CA ASN A 249 -3.39 10.38 21.89
C ASN A 249 -4.85 10.34 21.40
N ALA A 250 -5.21 11.20 20.44
CA ALA A 250 -6.53 11.23 19.83
C ALA A 250 -6.83 9.91 19.10
N LEU A 251 -5.84 9.40 18.36
CA LEU A 251 -5.94 8.13 17.65
C LEU A 251 -6.08 6.93 18.60
N ILE A 252 -5.27 6.87 19.66
CA ILE A 252 -5.38 5.85 20.71
C ILE A 252 -6.78 5.89 21.34
N ALA A 253 -7.34 7.08 21.58
CA ALA A 253 -8.70 7.21 22.13
C ALA A 253 -9.77 6.67 21.17
N ILE A 254 -9.62 6.88 19.85
CA ILE A 254 -10.53 6.31 18.84
C ILE A 254 -10.47 4.78 18.88
N ILE A 255 -9.27 4.20 18.88
CA ILE A 255 -9.05 2.74 18.93
C ILE A 255 -9.66 2.12 20.19
N LEU A 256 -9.49 2.76 21.36
CA LEU A 256 -10.01 2.26 22.63
C LEU A 256 -11.54 2.36 22.75
N ASN A 257 -12.18 3.30 22.04
CA ASN A 257 -13.64 3.45 22.07
C ASN A 257 -14.37 2.55 21.07
N ASN A 258 -13.65 2.01 20.07
CA ASN A 258 -14.20 1.12 19.04
C ASN A 258 -14.04 -0.38 19.38
N ASN A 259 -13.41 -0.73 20.52
CA ASN A 259 -13.21 -2.09 21.02
C ASN A 259 -14.12 -2.45 22.20
#